data_AF-A0A3S0ZM75-F1
#
_entry.id   AF-A0A3S0ZM75-F1
#
_cell.length_a   1.000
_cell.length_b   1.000
_cell.length_c   1.000
_cell.angle_alpha   90.00
_cell.angle_beta   90.00
_cell.angle_gamma   90.00
#
_symmetry.space_group_name_H-M   'P 1'
#
loop_
_entity.id
_entity.type
_entity.pdbx_description
1 polymer ?
#
loop_
_entity_poly.entity_id
_entity_poly.type
_entity_poly.pdbx_seq_one_letter_code
_entity_poly.pdbx_strand_id
1 'polypeptide(L)'
;MIDITLENFQAELIEASVATPVLLDIWAEWCGPCKQLGPVLEKLEVEYGGRFTLAKLDADKVPQISSQLSEMFGVRSIPFCVMFKDGQPVDGFVGAIPAEKIREFLDKHVPGADEAEAASEEAAAQEALAGGDTQGALEKLQHAVATDPANDDARFDYVKLLLQEGRTDDAKVAFAPVIAKTSLVRRFDALQRWMDAIDFAAPPSGAAPSIADFDVKIAANKRDFDARFGRARLLMAAQRWTDAMDELLDILMRDKTWSEDLARKTYIAILDIIEPPKVKVADGQIPPDDPVVASYRRRLSSIVLS
;
A
#
# COMPACT_ATOMS: atom_id res chain seq x y z
N MET A 1 3.71 -10.89 25.65
CA MET A 1 4.80 -11.75 26.17
C MET A 1 4.64 -13.22 25.84
N ILE A 2 5.56 -13.76 25.05
CA ILE A 2 5.63 -15.18 24.64
C ILE A 2 7.05 -15.69 24.92
N ASP A 3 7.18 -16.88 25.51
CA ASP A 3 8.47 -17.56 25.65
C ASP A 3 8.76 -18.39 24.39
N ILE A 4 9.91 -18.14 23.77
CA ILE A 4 10.33 -18.80 22.53
C ILE A 4 11.07 -20.10 22.85
N THR A 5 10.64 -21.16 22.18
CA THR A 5 11.23 -22.50 22.18
C THR A 5 11.58 -22.91 20.75
N LEU A 6 12.25 -24.06 20.58
CA LEU A 6 12.56 -24.58 19.25
C LEU A 6 11.28 -24.95 18.47
N GLU A 7 10.23 -25.34 19.18
CA GLU A 7 8.96 -25.79 18.58
C GLU A 7 8.11 -24.62 18.09
N ASN A 8 8.12 -23.48 18.79
CA ASN A 8 7.24 -22.34 18.47
C ASN A 8 7.95 -21.19 17.75
N PHE A 9 9.29 -21.16 17.70
CA PHE A 9 10.07 -20.08 17.08
C PHE A 9 9.59 -19.70 15.68
N GLN A 10 9.29 -20.70 14.84
CA GLN A 10 8.87 -20.44 13.47
C GLN A 10 7.55 -19.67 13.42
N ALA A 11 6.54 -20.09 14.19
CA ALA A 11 5.22 -19.47 14.18
C ALA A 11 5.21 -18.14 14.95
N GLU A 12 5.74 -18.15 16.18
CA GLU A 12 5.57 -17.05 17.15
C GLU A 12 6.60 -15.92 17.00
N LEU A 13 7.68 -16.16 16.25
CA LEU A 13 8.70 -15.13 15.99
C LEU A 13 8.79 -14.80 14.51
N ILE A 14 9.05 -15.79 13.65
CA ILE A 14 9.28 -15.53 12.23
C ILE A 14 7.97 -15.13 11.54
N GLU A 15 6.98 -16.01 11.52
CA GLU A 15 5.70 -15.76 10.85
C GLU A 15 4.92 -14.63 11.52
N ALA A 16 4.90 -14.57 12.86
CA ALA A 16 4.28 -13.48 13.59
C ALA A 16 4.87 -12.10 13.22
N SER A 17 6.20 -12.02 12.98
CA SER A 17 6.86 -10.76 12.62
C SER A 17 6.50 -10.19 11.25
N VAL A 18 5.82 -10.98 10.41
CA VAL A 18 5.25 -10.51 9.13
C VAL A 18 4.00 -9.66 9.38
N ALA A 19 3.23 -9.97 10.43
CA ALA A 19 2.02 -9.22 10.78
C ALA A 19 2.32 -8.06 11.73
N THR A 20 3.13 -8.30 12.77
CA THR A 20 3.45 -7.33 13.82
C THR A 20 4.91 -7.48 14.22
N PRO A 21 5.73 -6.40 14.22
CA PRO A 21 7.13 -6.49 14.64
C PRO A 21 7.31 -7.16 16.01
N VAL A 22 8.29 -8.05 16.13
CA VAL A 22 8.56 -8.80 17.36
C VAL A 22 9.93 -8.43 17.90
N LEU A 23 9.98 -7.92 19.13
CA LEU A 23 11.23 -7.70 19.86
C LEU A 23 11.55 -8.96 20.67
N LEU A 24 12.62 -9.65 20.31
CA LEU A 24 13.12 -10.82 21.03
C LEU A 24 14.14 -10.39 22.11
N ASP A 25 13.82 -10.56 23.38
CA ASP A 25 14.72 -10.39 24.52
C ASP A 25 15.45 -11.71 24.85
N ILE A 26 16.74 -11.78 24.53
CA ILE A 26 17.60 -12.92 24.85
C ILE A 26 18.23 -12.71 26.23
N TRP A 27 17.85 -13.56 27.18
CA TRP A 27 18.17 -13.42 28.60
C TRP A 27 18.63 -14.75 29.22
N ALA A 28 19.04 -14.70 30.50
CA ALA A 28 19.31 -15.89 31.33
C ALA A 28 19.13 -15.58 32.82
N GLU A 29 18.91 -16.59 33.66
CA GLU A 29 18.63 -16.43 35.11
C GLU A 29 19.77 -15.77 35.90
N TRP A 30 21.01 -16.06 35.49
CA TRP A 30 22.23 -15.52 36.08
C TRP A 30 22.55 -14.09 35.62
N CYS A 31 21.84 -13.57 34.61
CA CYS A 31 22.07 -12.26 34.05
C CYS A 31 21.44 -11.17 34.94
N GLY A 32 22.26 -10.50 35.75
CA GLY A 32 21.84 -9.37 36.58
C GLY A 32 21.19 -8.22 35.79
N PRO A 33 21.81 -7.70 34.71
CA PRO A 33 21.23 -6.62 33.91
C PRO A 33 19.89 -6.98 33.24
N CYS A 34 19.67 -8.24 32.89
CA CYS A 34 18.41 -8.71 32.31
C CYS A 34 17.22 -8.47 33.25
N LYS A 35 17.42 -8.58 34.57
CA LYS A 35 16.40 -8.32 35.60
C LYS A 35 15.96 -6.86 35.66
N GLN A 36 16.80 -5.93 35.18
CA GLN A 36 16.46 -4.52 35.07
C GLN A 36 15.78 -4.20 33.73
N LEU A 37 16.22 -4.85 32.65
CA LEU A 37 15.71 -4.60 31.30
C LEU A 37 14.29 -5.15 31.11
N GLY A 38 14.01 -6.37 31.56
CA GLY A 38 12.71 -7.04 31.36
C GLY A 38 11.50 -6.18 31.73
N PRO A 39 11.41 -5.61 32.95
CA PRO A 39 10.29 -4.74 33.34
C PRO A 39 10.15 -3.47 32.50
N VAL A 40 11.25 -2.95 31.95
CA VAL A 40 11.22 -1.79 31.05
C VAL A 40 10.61 -2.18 29.70
N LEU A 41 11.01 -3.32 29.15
CA LEU A 41 10.46 -3.85 27.89
C LEU A 41 8.97 -4.17 28.02
N GLU A 42 8.56 -4.80 29.13
CA GLU A 42 7.16 -5.09 29.43
C GLU A 42 6.30 -3.82 29.51
N LYS A 43 6.81 -2.77 30.16
CA LYS A 43 6.12 -1.49 30.21
C LYS A 43 5.98 -0.85 28.83
N LEU A 44 7.01 -0.94 27.99
CA LEU A 44 6.98 -0.42 26.63
C LEU A 44 6.02 -1.24 25.73
N GLU A 45 5.95 -2.56 25.88
CA GLU A 45 4.97 -3.40 25.16
C GLU A 45 3.53 -2.90 25.43
N VAL A 46 3.21 -2.60 26.70
CA VAL A 46 1.92 -2.03 27.09
C VAL A 46 1.73 -0.60 26.55
N GLU A 47 2.75 0.25 26.64
CA GLU A 47 2.72 1.65 26.16
C GLU A 47 2.49 1.73 24.64
N TYR A 48 3.05 0.79 23.87
CA TYR A 48 2.89 0.73 22.42
C TYR A 48 1.57 0.07 21.99
N GLY A 49 0.77 -0.47 22.91
CA GLY A 49 -0.61 -0.86 22.65
C GLY A 49 -0.75 -1.96 21.59
N GLY A 50 0.20 -2.90 21.51
CA GLY A 50 0.17 -3.99 20.52
C GLY A 50 0.80 -3.66 19.17
N ARG A 51 1.39 -2.47 18.97
CA ARG A 51 2.16 -2.14 17.76
C ARG A 51 3.43 -2.97 17.58
N PHE A 52 3.91 -3.59 18.66
CA PHE A 52 4.94 -4.64 18.62
C PHE A 52 4.64 -5.70 19.69
N THR A 53 5.21 -6.90 19.52
CA THR A 53 5.12 -7.99 20.50
C THR A 53 6.47 -8.19 21.19
N LEU A 54 6.48 -8.38 22.50
CA LEU A 54 7.67 -8.79 23.25
C LEU A 54 7.72 -10.32 23.35
N ALA A 55 8.80 -10.89 22.83
CA ALA A 55 9.13 -12.30 22.96
C ALA A 55 10.39 -12.46 23.83
N LYS A 56 10.48 -13.56 24.57
CA LYS A 56 11.63 -13.85 25.44
C LYS A 56 12.27 -15.16 25.04
N LEU A 57 13.60 -15.20 25.07
CA LEU A 57 14.36 -16.41 24.83
C LEU A 57 15.39 -16.60 25.93
N ASP A 58 15.27 -17.71 26.64
CA ASP A 58 16.25 -18.15 27.61
C ASP A 58 17.44 -18.79 26.87
N ALA A 59 18.58 -18.10 26.91
CA ALA A 59 19.78 -18.49 26.18
C ALA A 59 20.35 -19.84 26.64
N ASP A 60 20.09 -20.25 27.89
CA ASP A 60 20.55 -21.53 28.43
C ASP A 60 19.65 -22.69 27.97
N LYS A 61 18.34 -22.43 27.79
CA LYS A 61 17.37 -23.45 27.33
C LYS A 61 17.38 -23.64 25.82
N VAL A 62 17.59 -22.56 25.07
CA VAL A 62 17.51 -22.56 23.60
C VAL A 62 18.81 -21.99 22.98
N PRO A 63 19.97 -22.61 23.26
CA PRO A 63 21.27 -22.06 22.88
C PRO A 63 21.48 -22.00 21.37
N GLN A 64 20.76 -22.80 20.58
CA GLN A 64 20.90 -22.84 19.12
C GLN A 64 20.49 -21.52 18.49
N ILE A 65 19.31 -21.00 18.87
CA ILE A 65 18.79 -19.73 18.33
C ILE A 65 19.62 -18.55 18.87
N SER A 66 19.91 -18.53 20.16
CA SER A 66 20.69 -17.44 20.77
C SER A 66 22.10 -17.34 20.19
N SER A 67 22.77 -18.47 19.97
CA SER A 67 24.12 -18.50 19.39
C SER A 67 24.13 -18.03 17.93
N GLN A 68 23.15 -18.49 17.14
CA GLN A 68 23.03 -18.07 15.73
C GLN A 68 22.81 -16.56 15.62
N LEU A 69 21.88 -15.99 16.38
CA LEU A 69 21.63 -14.54 16.38
C LEU A 69 22.85 -13.77 16.89
N SER A 70 23.53 -14.28 17.93
CA SER A 70 24.75 -13.67 18.45
C SER A 70 25.87 -13.64 17.39
N GLU A 71 26.05 -14.71 16.62
CA GLU A 71 27.02 -14.76 15.51
C GLU A 71 26.65 -13.79 14.40
N MET A 72 25.38 -13.77 13.98
CA MET A 72 24.88 -12.87 12.92
C MET A 72 25.12 -11.39 13.23
N PHE A 73 24.93 -10.98 14.48
CA PHE A 73 25.10 -9.59 14.93
C PHE A 73 26.48 -9.29 15.54
N GLY A 74 27.37 -10.28 15.63
CA GLY A 74 28.70 -10.13 16.25
C GLY A 74 28.66 -9.83 17.76
N VAL A 75 27.59 -10.23 18.44
CA VAL A 75 27.34 -10.00 19.87
C VAL A 75 27.79 -11.20 20.68
N ARG A 76 28.30 -10.98 21.90
CA ARG A 76 28.80 -12.04 22.80
C ARG A 76 28.30 -11.94 24.23
N SER A 77 27.36 -11.04 24.50
CA SER A 77 26.89 -10.73 25.84
C SER A 77 25.38 -10.56 25.86
N ILE A 78 24.75 -10.98 26.95
CA ILE A 78 23.34 -10.75 27.25
C ILE A 78 23.18 -9.66 28.34
N PRO A 79 22.03 -8.95 28.41
CA PRO A 79 20.86 -9.09 27.53
C PRO A 79 21.17 -8.63 26.10
N PHE A 80 20.60 -9.33 25.13
CA PHE A 80 20.68 -8.97 23.72
C PHE A 80 19.27 -8.98 23.15
N CYS A 81 18.82 -7.86 22.62
CA CYS A 81 17.50 -7.74 22.00
C CYS A 81 17.62 -7.65 20.49
N VAL A 82 16.76 -8.39 19.78
CA VAL A 82 16.72 -8.43 18.31
C VAL A 82 15.32 -8.06 17.84
N MET A 83 15.23 -7.12 16.92
CA MET A 83 13.97 -6.77 16.25
C MET A 83 13.77 -7.69 15.05
N PHE A 84 12.64 -8.39 15.02
CA PHE A 84 12.16 -9.14 13.88
C PHE A 84 11.04 -8.36 13.20
N LYS A 85 11.14 -8.20 11.89
CA LYS A 85 10.14 -7.55 11.04
C LYS A 85 10.16 -8.20 9.66
N ASP A 86 8.99 -8.39 9.07
CA ASP A 86 8.83 -9.02 7.75
C ASP A 86 9.50 -10.41 7.67
N GLY A 87 9.46 -11.18 8.77
CA GLY A 87 10.04 -12.52 8.86
C GLY A 87 11.55 -12.56 9.03
N GLN A 88 12.22 -11.42 9.24
CA GLN A 88 13.69 -11.32 9.29
C GLN A 88 14.17 -10.55 10.53
N PRO A 89 15.34 -10.89 11.08
CA PRO A 89 16.00 -10.04 12.07
C PRO A 89 16.59 -8.79 11.39
N VAL A 90 16.06 -7.61 11.71
CA VAL A 90 16.38 -6.35 10.99
C VAL A 90 17.33 -5.42 11.75
N ASP A 91 17.37 -5.51 13.08
CA ASP A 91 18.20 -4.66 13.94
C ASP A 91 18.34 -5.27 15.34
N GLY A 92 19.23 -4.76 16.18
CA GLY A 92 19.37 -5.22 17.57
C GLY A 92 20.19 -4.30 18.46
N PHE A 93 20.04 -4.45 19.77
CA PHE A 93 20.82 -3.71 20.77
C PHE A 93 21.24 -4.61 21.93
N VAL A 94 22.34 -4.24 22.59
CA VAL A 94 22.96 -5.04 23.66
C VAL A 94 22.98 -4.26 24.97
N GLY A 95 22.69 -4.96 26.06
CA GLY A 95 22.75 -4.44 27.42
C GLY A 95 21.45 -3.79 27.90
N ALA A 96 21.41 -3.50 29.20
CA ALA A 96 20.31 -2.77 29.82
C ALA A 96 20.51 -1.25 29.58
N ILE A 97 19.97 -0.76 28.47
CA ILE A 97 20.03 0.65 28.07
C ILE A 97 18.83 1.46 28.62
N PRO A 98 18.91 2.80 28.69
CA PRO A 98 17.80 3.63 29.16
C PRO A 98 16.54 3.50 28.30
N ALA A 99 15.35 3.60 28.92
CA ALA A 99 14.07 3.45 28.23
C ALA A 99 13.92 4.36 26.99
N GLU A 100 14.40 5.60 27.05
CA GLU A 100 14.37 6.52 25.89
C GLU A 100 15.16 5.99 24.69
N LYS A 101 16.29 5.30 24.93
CA LYS A 101 17.07 4.69 23.84
C LYS A 101 16.39 3.46 23.26
N ILE A 102 15.59 2.75 24.07
CA ILE A 102 14.75 1.65 23.58
C ILE A 102 13.61 2.22 22.73
N ARG A 103 12.97 3.32 23.13
CA ARG A 103 11.96 4.00 22.30
C ARG A 103 12.52 4.47 20.97
N GLU A 104 13.66 5.18 20.99
CA GLU A 104 14.36 5.59 19.76
C GLU A 104 14.70 4.40 18.84
N PHE A 105 14.97 3.21 19.41
CA PHE A 105 15.18 1.99 18.65
C PHE A 105 13.86 1.44 18.09
N LEU A 106 12.82 1.33 18.91
CA LEU A 106 11.50 0.82 18.51
C LEU A 106 10.88 1.68 17.42
N ASP A 107 10.91 3.01 17.53
CA ASP A 107 10.28 3.95 16.60
C ASP A 107 10.88 3.92 15.19
N LYS A 108 12.04 3.27 14.99
CA LYS A 108 12.61 3.02 13.66
C LYS A 108 11.92 1.87 12.92
N HIS A 109 11.32 0.96 13.66
CA HIS A 109 10.86 -0.34 13.16
C HIS A 109 9.37 -0.56 13.36
N VAL A 110 8.82 0.03 14.42
CA VAL A 110 7.43 -0.08 14.86
C VAL A 110 6.63 1.09 14.28
N PRO A 111 5.48 0.84 13.64
CA PRO A 111 4.61 1.90 13.12
C PRO A 111 4.26 2.95 14.19
N GLY A 112 4.04 4.19 13.77
CA GLY A 112 3.49 5.22 14.64
C GLY A 112 2.10 4.85 15.19
N ALA A 113 1.63 5.51 16.25
CA ALA A 113 0.27 5.28 16.76
C ALA A 113 -0.78 5.64 15.70
N ASP A 114 -0.64 6.81 15.10
CA ASP A 114 -1.53 7.30 14.05
C ASP A 114 -1.47 6.41 12.79
N GLU A 115 -0.28 5.96 12.39
CA GLU A 115 -0.09 5.03 11.27
C GLU A 115 -0.80 3.69 11.51
N ALA A 116 -0.67 3.12 12.72
CA ALA A 116 -1.33 1.87 13.09
C ALA A 116 -2.85 2.01 13.15
N GLU A 117 -3.37 3.12 13.68
CA GLU A 117 -4.80 3.42 13.69
C GLU A 117 -5.35 3.59 12.28
N ALA A 118 -4.67 4.38 11.43
CA ALA A 118 -5.05 4.57 10.04
C ALA A 118 -5.09 3.23 9.27
N ALA A 119 -4.08 2.37 9.44
CA ALA A 119 -4.06 1.05 8.83
C ALA A 119 -5.21 0.15 9.30
N SER A 120 -5.62 0.25 10.56
CA SER A 120 -6.80 -0.46 11.08
C SER A 120 -8.09 0.03 10.42
N GLU A 121 -8.22 1.34 10.22
CA GLU A 121 -9.39 1.93 9.56
C GLU A 121 -9.44 1.58 8.07
N GLU A 122 -8.30 1.53 7.38
CA GLU A 122 -8.21 1.02 6.00
C GLU A 122 -8.66 -0.44 5.90
N ALA A 123 -8.22 -1.30 6.82
CA ALA A 123 -8.65 -2.70 6.87
C ALA A 123 -10.18 -2.80 7.08
N ALA A 124 -10.72 -2.01 8.01
CA ALA A 124 -12.17 -1.96 8.23
C ALA A 124 -12.93 -1.43 7.01
N ALA A 125 -12.36 -0.49 6.25
CA ALA A 125 -12.95 -0.02 4.99
C ALA A 125 -13.02 -1.12 3.94
N GLN A 126 -11.97 -1.94 3.82
CA GLN A 126 -11.95 -3.07 2.89
C GLN A 126 -13.00 -4.13 3.25
N GLU A 127 -13.19 -4.41 4.55
CA GLU A 127 -14.24 -5.29 5.04
C GLU A 127 -15.64 -4.73 4.74
N ALA A 128 -15.85 -3.43 4.96
CA ALA A 128 -17.10 -2.77 4.65
C ALA A 128 -17.43 -2.85 3.14
N LEU A 129 -16.45 -2.59 2.27
CA LEU A 129 -16.61 -2.77 0.81
C LEU A 129 -16.95 -4.22 0.43
N ALA A 130 -16.27 -5.19 1.04
CA ALA A 130 -16.55 -6.61 0.80
C ALA A 130 -17.98 -6.99 1.26
N GLY A 131 -18.50 -6.33 2.29
CA GLY A 131 -19.89 -6.43 2.74
C GLY A 131 -20.92 -5.63 1.92
N GLY A 132 -20.48 -4.83 0.94
CA GLY A 132 -21.33 -3.94 0.16
C GLY A 132 -21.72 -2.63 0.86
N ASP A 133 -21.09 -2.29 1.99
CA ASP A 133 -21.28 -1.03 2.70
C ASP A 133 -20.28 0.03 2.22
N THR A 134 -20.59 0.64 1.07
CA THR A 134 -19.76 1.70 0.49
C THR A 134 -19.68 2.96 1.36
N GLN A 135 -20.77 3.30 2.05
CA GLN A 135 -20.80 4.51 2.88
C GLN A 135 -19.92 4.33 4.12
N GLY A 136 -20.01 3.18 4.80
CA GLY A 136 -19.12 2.84 5.90
C GLY A 136 -17.66 2.83 5.46
N ALA A 137 -17.36 2.27 4.28
CA ALA A 137 -16.00 2.31 3.74
C ALA A 137 -15.47 3.73 3.49
N LEU A 138 -16.29 4.64 2.97
CA LEU A 138 -15.90 6.04 2.77
C LEU A 138 -15.59 6.75 4.09
N GLU A 139 -16.40 6.52 5.14
CA GLU A 139 -16.17 7.10 6.47
C GLU A 139 -14.86 6.58 7.08
N LYS A 140 -14.59 5.28 6.95
CA LYS A 140 -13.36 4.63 7.40
C LYS A 140 -12.11 5.15 6.68
N LEU A 141 -12.15 5.25 5.35
CA LEU A 141 -11.05 5.81 4.57
C LEU A 141 -10.83 7.29 4.87
N GLN A 142 -11.89 8.06 5.08
CA GLN A 142 -11.78 9.47 5.48
C GLN A 142 -11.09 9.60 6.84
N HIS A 143 -11.46 8.76 7.81
CA HIS A 143 -10.82 8.73 9.13
C HIS A 143 -9.35 8.36 9.01
N ALA A 144 -9.01 7.30 8.26
CA ALA A 144 -7.62 6.91 8.03
C ALA A 144 -6.76 8.05 7.47
N VAL A 145 -7.25 8.77 6.47
CA VAL A 145 -6.54 9.92 5.86
C VAL A 145 -6.43 11.11 6.82
N ALA A 146 -7.38 11.29 7.73
CA ALA A 146 -7.33 12.34 8.73
C ALA A 146 -6.34 12.00 9.86
N THR A 147 -6.27 10.73 10.26
CA THR A 147 -5.35 10.22 11.28
C THR A 147 -3.91 10.19 10.79
N ASP A 148 -3.66 9.65 9.59
CA ASP A 148 -2.36 9.71 8.93
C ASP A 148 -2.44 10.42 7.56
N PRO A 149 -2.29 11.76 7.53
CA PRO A 149 -2.29 12.51 6.28
C PRO A 149 -1.11 12.21 5.35
N ALA A 150 -0.08 11.48 5.80
CA ALA A 150 1.06 11.07 4.98
C ALA A 150 0.82 9.72 4.29
N ASN A 151 -0.18 8.95 4.72
CA ASN A 151 -0.57 7.70 4.10
C ASN A 151 -1.17 7.93 2.70
N ASP A 152 -0.31 7.78 1.69
CA ASP A 152 -0.67 8.01 0.29
C ASP A 152 -1.60 6.91 -0.26
N ASP A 153 -1.53 5.70 0.27
CA ASP A 153 -2.39 4.57 -0.14
C ASP A 153 -3.82 4.78 0.34
N ALA A 154 -4.02 5.10 1.62
CA ALA A 154 -5.32 5.46 2.19
C ALA A 154 -5.98 6.61 1.41
N ARG A 155 -5.19 7.66 1.10
CA ARG A 155 -5.70 8.81 0.35
C ARG A 155 -6.06 8.44 -1.08
N PHE A 156 -5.25 7.60 -1.75
CA PHE A 156 -5.60 7.13 -3.08
C PHE A 156 -6.92 6.35 -3.07
N ASP A 157 -7.08 5.41 -2.15
CA ASP A 157 -8.28 4.56 -2.08
C ASP A 157 -9.52 5.40 -1.72
N TYR A 158 -9.38 6.39 -0.83
CA TYR A 158 -10.46 7.33 -0.50
C TYR A 158 -10.93 8.14 -1.72
N VAL A 159 -9.98 8.79 -2.42
CA VAL A 159 -10.29 9.61 -3.60
C VAL A 159 -10.87 8.74 -4.72
N LYS A 160 -10.30 7.56 -4.95
CA LYS A 160 -10.80 6.58 -5.93
C LYS A 160 -12.26 6.23 -5.64
N LEU A 161 -12.59 5.87 -4.39
CA LEU A 161 -13.95 5.47 -4.02
C LEU A 161 -14.95 6.63 -4.18
N LEU A 162 -14.57 7.86 -3.82
CA LEU A 162 -15.40 9.04 -4.07
C LEU A 162 -15.71 9.24 -5.56
N LEU A 163 -14.71 9.06 -6.43
CA LEU A 163 -14.90 9.15 -7.88
C LEU A 163 -15.79 8.02 -8.41
N GLN A 164 -15.67 6.80 -7.87
CA GLN A 164 -16.52 5.66 -8.25
C GLN A 164 -18.00 5.95 -7.94
N GLU A 165 -18.27 6.59 -6.81
CA GLU A 165 -19.61 7.00 -6.37
C GLU A 165 -20.09 8.32 -7.02
N GLY A 166 -19.31 8.90 -7.93
CA GLY A 166 -19.65 10.16 -8.62
C GLY A 166 -19.53 11.41 -7.74
N ARG A 167 -18.98 11.31 -6.53
CA ARG A 167 -18.74 12.40 -5.57
C ARG A 167 -17.49 13.21 -5.95
N THR A 168 -17.51 13.77 -7.16
CA THR A 168 -16.34 14.40 -7.81
C THR A 168 -15.81 15.60 -7.04
N ASP A 169 -16.68 16.44 -6.48
CA ASP A 169 -16.25 17.63 -5.72
C ASP A 169 -15.53 17.24 -4.43
N ASP A 170 -16.07 16.26 -3.69
CA ASP A 170 -15.43 15.71 -2.49
C ASP A 170 -14.09 15.07 -2.83
N ALA A 171 -14.01 14.34 -3.94
CA ALA A 171 -12.77 13.72 -4.43
C ALA A 171 -11.68 14.77 -4.70
N LYS A 172 -12.04 15.89 -5.36
CA LYS A 172 -11.12 17.00 -5.63
C LYS A 172 -10.62 17.66 -4.34
N VAL A 173 -11.50 17.83 -3.35
CA VAL A 173 -11.12 18.37 -2.03
C VAL A 173 -10.13 17.43 -1.32
N ALA A 174 -10.42 16.13 -1.29
CA ALA A 174 -9.57 15.13 -0.67
C ALA A 174 -8.21 14.96 -1.39
N PHE A 175 -8.18 15.19 -2.70
CA PHE A 175 -6.97 15.11 -3.52
C PHE A 175 -6.09 16.38 -3.45
N ALA A 176 -6.67 17.54 -3.14
CA ALA A 176 -5.96 18.82 -3.17
C ALA A 176 -4.60 18.84 -2.42
N PRO A 177 -4.46 18.23 -1.22
CA PRO A 177 -3.18 18.20 -0.51
C PRO A 177 -2.05 17.44 -1.23
N VAL A 178 -2.38 16.54 -2.16
CA VAL A 178 -1.41 15.68 -2.87
C VAL A 178 -1.25 16.00 -4.35
N ILE A 179 -1.88 17.07 -4.86
CA ILE A 179 -1.74 17.48 -6.27
C ILE A 179 -0.27 17.63 -6.68
N ALA A 180 0.56 18.21 -5.79
CA ALA A 180 1.99 18.41 -6.06
C ALA A 180 2.79 17.09 -6.18
N LYS A 181 2.26 15.98 -5.64
CA LYS A 181 2.88 14.65 -5.70
C LYS A 181 2.60 13.91 -7.02
N THR A 182 1.72 14.41 -7.90
CA THR A 182 1.33 13.75 -9.17
C THR A 182 2.52 13.43 -10.08
N SER A 183 3.58 14.25 -10.07
CA SER A 183 4.79 14.00 -10.86
C SER A 183 5.69 12.90 -10.29
N LEU A 184 5.50 12.52 -9.03
CA LEU A 184 6.33 11.56 -8.29
C LEU A 184 5.60 10.25 -7.99
N VAL A 185 4.29 10.32 -7.77
CA VAL A 185 3.45 9.20 -7.37
C VAL A 185 2.49 8.87 -8.52
N ARG A 186 2.78 7.76 -9.21
CA ARG A 186 2.03 7.28 -10.38
C ARG A 186 0.52 7.12 -10.11
N ARG A 187 0.15 6.62 -8.93
CA ARG A 187 -1.24 6.45 -8.49
C ARG A 187 -1.98 7.80 -8.41
N PHE A 188 -1.33 8.87 -7.99
CA PHE A 188 -1.95 10.21 -7.97
C PHE A 188 -2.07 10.82 -9.36
N ASP A 189 -1.10 10.64 -10.25
CA ASP A 189 -1.27 11.00 -11.68
C ASP A 189 -2.47 10.29 -12.30
N ALA A 190 -2.70 9.01 -11.95
CA ALA A 190 -3.85 8.26 -12.43
C ALA A 190 -5.19 8.88 -11.99
N LEU A 191 -5.33 9.23 -10.71
CA LEU A 191 -6.54 9.92 -10.21
C LEU A 191 -6.74 11.28 -10.87
N GLN A 192 -5.67 12.08 -11.04
CA GLN A 192 -5.75 13.36 -11.74
C GLN A 192 -6.28 13.19 -13.16
N ARG A 193 -5.78 12.20 -13.91
CA ARG A 193 -6.27 11.92 -15.28
C ARG A 193 -7.73 11.51 -15.31
N TRP A 194 -8.20 10.78 -14.31
CA TRP A 194 -9.61 10.40 -14.22
C TRP A 194 -10.50 11.63 -13.92
N MET A 195 -10.10 12.49 -12.97
CA MET A 195 -10.78 13.76 -12.73
C MET A 195 -10.79 14.65 -13.97
N ASP A 196 -9.68 14.74 -14.69
CA ASP A 196 -9.59 15.50 -15.96
C ASP A 196 -10.51 14.89 -17.04
N ALA A 197 -10.70 13.57 -17.05
CA ALA A 197 -11.63 12.90 -17.95
C ALA A 197 -13.09 13.20 -17.59
N ILE A 198 -13.43 13.22 -16.30
CA ILE A 198 -14.76 13.62 -15.80
C ILE A 198 -15.05 15.08 -16.17
N ASP A 199 -14.11 15.99 -15.92
CA ASP A 199 -14.25 17.42 -16.27
C ASP A 199 -14.37 17.63 -17.78
N PHE A 200 -13.71 16.79 -18.58
CA PHE A 200 -13.85 16.81 -20.04
C PHE A 200 -15.23 16.33 -20.51
N ALA A 201 -15.80 15.32 -19.84
CA ALA A 201 -17.13 14.80 -20.15
C ALA A 201 -18.24 15.76 -19.71
N ALA A 202 -18.04 16.50 -18.63
CA ALA A 202 -18.99 17.46 -18.07
C ALA A 202 -18.32 18.83 -17.83
N PRO A 203 -17.96 19.56 -18.91
CA PRO A 203 -17.27 20.83 -18.76
C PRO A 203 -18.18 21.86 -18.07
N PRO A 204 -17.62 22.75 -17.21
CA PRO A 204 -18.41 23.74 -16.49
C PRO A 204 -19.08 24.77 -17.42
N SER A 205 -18.58 24.90 -18.65
CA SER A 205 -19.15 25.76 -19.68
C SER A 205 -18.95 25.15 -21.07
N GLY A 206 -19.92 25.32 -21.96
CA GLY A 206 -19.88 24.79 -23.33
C GLY A 206 -20.67 23.49 -23.49
N ALA A 207 -20.69 22.95 -24.71
CA ALA A 207 -21.35 21.70 -25.00
C ALA A 207 -20.48 20.51 -24.56
N ALA A 208 -21.07 19.58 -23.82
CA ALA A 208 -20.42 18.32 -23.48
C ALA A 208 -20.10 17.53 -24.77
N PRO A 209 -18.88 17.00 -24.93
CA PRO A 209 -18.55 16.18 -26.07
C PRO A 209 -19.33 14.86 -26.03
N SER A 210 -19.74 14.35 -27.20
CA SER A 210 -20.46 13.08 -27.30
C SER A 210 -19.60 12.01 -27.98
N ILE A 211 -19.86 10.73 -27.65
CA ILE A 211 -19.22 9.60 -28.33
C ILE A 211 -19.54 9.62 -29.83
N ALA A 212 -20.76 10.01 -30.21
CA ALA A 212 -21.20 10.05 -31.61
C ALA A 212 -20.38 11.05 -32.44
N ASP A 213 -20.03 12.21 -31.87
CA ASP A 213 -19.20 13.20 -32.56
C ASP A 213 -17.79 12.67 -32.85
N PHE A 214 -17.22 11.91 -31.90
CA PHE A 214 -15.93 11.25 -32.11
C PHE A 214 -16.03 10.10 -33.11
N ASP A 215 -17.10 9.31 -33.08
CA ASP A 215 -17.31 8.21 -34.04
C ASP A 215 -17.30 8.73 -35.49
N VAL A 216 -17.94 9.88 -35.76
CA VAL A 216 -17.92 10.52 -37.09
C VAL A 216 -16.50 10.92 -37.49
N LYS A 217 -15.73 11.54 -36.60
CA LYS A 217 -14.34 11.97 -36.88
C LYS A 217 -13.42 10.78 -37.13
N ILE A 218 -13.51 9.74 -36.30
CA ILE A 218 -12.70 8.52 -36.41
C ILE A 218 -13.04 7.75 -37.69
N ALA A 219 -14.31 7.71 -38.09
CA ALA A 219 -14.74 7.11 -39.34
C ALA A 219 -14.17 7.85 -40.57
N ALA A 220 -14.12 9.19 -40.52
CA ALA A 220 -13.55 10.02 -41.58
C ALA A 220 -12.02 9.91 -41.64
N ASN A 221 -11.33 9.80 -40.50
CA ASN A 221 -9.89 9.63 -40.41
C ASN A 221 -9.51 8.68 -39.28
N LYS A 222 -9.11 7.45 -39.62
CA LYS A 222 -8.72 6.43 -38.63
C LYS A 222 -7.48 6.80 -37.80
N ARG A 223 -6.68 7.78 -38.25
CA ARG A 223 -5.50 8.33 -37.57
C ARG A 223 -5.81 9.66 -36.85
N ASP A 224 -7.08 10.02 -36.70
CA ASP A 224 -7.49 11.13 -35.82
C ASP A 224 -7.35 10.67 -34.35
N PHE A 225 -6.11 10.73 -33.86
CA PHE A 225 -5.76 10.27 -32.52
C PHE A 225 -6.33 11.19 -31.43
N ASP A 226 -6.50 12.48 -31.72
CA ASP A 226 -7.18 13.42 -30.83
C ASP A 226 -8.65 13.01 -30.60
N ALA A 227 -9.38 12.65 -31.66
CA ALA A 227 -10.75 12.16 -31.54
C ALA A 227 -10.83 10.82 -30.79
N ARG A 228 -9.90 9.89 -31.04
CA ARG A 228 -9.83 8.61 -30.31
C ARG A 228 -9.54 8.81 -28.83
N PHE A 229 -8.60 9.70 -28.51
CA PHE A 229 -8.27 10.02 -27.12
C PHE A 229 -9.43 10.74 -26.42
N GLY A 230 -10.13 11.64 -27.10
CA GLY A 230 -11.36 12.25 -26.61
C GLY A 230 -12.44 11.22 -26.29
N ARG A 231 -12.66 10.22 -27.17
CA ARG A 231 -13.56 9.09 -26.92
C ARG A 231 -13.12 8.26 -25.70
N ALA A 232 -11.83 7.96 -25.58
CA ALA A 232 -11.27 7.25 -24.44
C ALA A 232 -11.56 7.99 -23.12
N ARG A 233 -11.41 9.32 -23.07
CA ARG A 233 -11.75 10.13 -21.89
C ARG A 233 -13.23 10.05 -21.52
N LEU A 234 -14.14 10.09 -22.50
CA LEU A 234 -15.57 9.90 -22.24
C LEU A 234 -15.87 8.52 -21.65
N LEU A 235 -15.20 7.48 -22.15
CA LEU A 235 -15.34 6.12 -21.63
C LEU A 235 -14.76 6.00 -20.21
N MET A 236 -13.63 6.64 -19.91
CA MET A 236 -13.07 6.71 -18.55
C MET A 236 -14.00 7.42 -17.58
N ALA A 237 -14.57 8.57 -17.97
CA ALA A 237 -15.52 9.30 -17.14
C ALA A 237 -16.77 8.45 -16.80
N ALA A 238 -17.19 7.61 -17.75
CA ALA A 238 -18.27 6.64 -17.57
C ALA A 238 -17.84 5.31 -16.93
N GLN A 239 -16.60 5.20 -16.44
CA GLN A 239 -16.01 3.99 -15.84
C GLN A 239 -16.01 2.75 -16.77
N ARG A 240 -16.06 2.96 -18.09
CA ARG A 240 -15.96 1.91 -19.12
C ARG A 240 -14.49 1.64 -19.44
N TRP A 241 -13.77 1.13 -18.46
CA TRP A 241 -12.31 1.02 -18.44
C TRP A 241 -11.72 0.23 -19.61
N THR A 242 -12.31 -0.93 -19.91
CA THR A 242 -11.84 -1.81 -20.99
C THR A 242 -12.01 -1.15 -22.36
N ASP A 243 -13.15 -0.51 -22.59
CA ASP A 243 -13.43 0.18 -23.85
C ASP A 243 -12.50 1.40 -24.03
N ALA A 244 -12.23 2.14 -22.95
CA ALA A 244 -11.28 3.23 -22.96
C ALA A 244 -9.87 2.73 -23.30
N MET A 245 -9.44 1.64 -22.67
CA MET A 245 -8.14 1.02 -22.95
C MET A 245 -8.03 0.52 -24.39
N ASP A 246 -9.09 -0.03 -24.97
CA ASP A 246 -9.13 -0.46 -26.37
C ASP A 246 -8.88 0.70 -27.35
N GLU A 247 -9.49 1.87 -27.10
CA GLU A 247 -9.21 3.08 -27.90
C GLU A 247 -7.75 3.53 -27.79
N LEU A 248 -7.17 3.46 -26.59
CA LEU A 248 -5.78 3.84 -26.35
C LEU A 248 -4.81 2.86 -27.03
N LEU A 249 -5.10 1.56 -27.04
CA LEU A 249 -4.30 0.58 -27.79
C LEU A 249 -4.34 0.85 -29.29
N ASP A 250 -5.50 1.27 -29.82
CA ASP A 250 -5.66 1.63 -31.22
C ASP A 250 -4.75 2.81 -31.63
N ILE A 251 -4.55 3.78 -30.73
CA ILE A 251 -3.55 4.85 -30.92
C ILE A 251 -2.14 4.25 -30.89
N LEU A 252 -1.79 3.50 -29.84
CA LEU A 252 -0.44 2.95 -29.63
C LEU A 252 0.01 2.00 -30.75
N MET A 253 -0.90 1.25 -31.36
CA MET A 253 -0.61 0.39 -32.51
C MET A 253 -0.21 1.17 -33.77
N ARG A 254 -0.57 2.46 -33.87
CA ARG A 254 -0.37 3.30 -35.06
C ARG A 254 0.65 4.41 -34.85
N ASP A 255 0.79 4.89 -33.62
CA ASP A 255 1.76 5.88 -33.18
C ASP A 255 1.96 5.77 -31.66
N LYS A 256 3.09 5.20 -31.24
CA LYS A 256 3.40 4.96 -29.82
C LYS A 256 3.75 6.23 -29.06
N THR A 257 4.22 7.24 -29.77
CA THR A 257 4.80 8.47 -29.21
C THR A 257 3.86 9.67 -29.31
N TRP A 258 2.68 9.48 -29.92
CA TRP A 258 1.69 10.52 -30.09
C TRP A 258 1.45 11.29 -28.78
N SER A 259 1.49 12.61 -28.87
CA SER A 259 1.31 13.55 -27.76
C SER A 259 2.19 13.23 -26.54
N GLU A 260 3.48 12.95 -26.75
CA GLU A 260 4.45 12.67 -25.66
C GLU A 260 4.06 11.45 -24.80
N ASP A 261 3.70 10.35 -25.48
CA ASP A 261 3.27 9.09 -24.88
C ASP A 261 1.96 9.18 -24.07
N LEU A 262 1.12 10.19 -24.31
CA LEU A 262 -0.09 10.44 -23.53
C LEU A 262 -1.03 9.24 -23.52
N ALA A 263 -1.19 8.53 -24.64
CA ALA A 263 -2.03 7.35 -24.72
C ALA A 263 -1.52 6.22 -23.80
N ARG A 264 -0.20 5.99 -23.78
CA ARG A 264 0.45 4.97 -22.94
C ARG A 264 0.31 5.30 -21.47
N LYS A 265 0.60 6.55 -21.09
CA LYS A 265 0.48 7.05 -19.71
C LYS A 265 -0.95 6.92 -19.20
N THR A 266 -1.93 7.28 -20.03
CA THR A 266 -3.36 7.17 -19.70
C THR A 266 -3.81 5.72 -19.59
N TYR A 267 -3.30 4.83 -20.44
CA TYR A 267 -3.58 3.39 -20.34
C TYR A 267 -3.07 2.80 -19.02
N ILE A 268 -1.83 3.15 -18.64
CA ILE A 268 -1.23 2.72 -17.37
C ILE A 268 -2.02 3.29 -16.18
N ALA A 269 -2.46 4.54 -16.26
CA ALA A 269 -3.32 5.14 -15.25
C ALA A 269 -4.64 4.38 -15.07
N ILE A 270 -5.30 3.96 -16.15
CA ILE A 270 -6.50 3.12 -16.04
C ILE A 270 -6.18 1.81 -15.30
N LEU A 271 -5.08 1.14 -15.64
CA LEU A 271 -4.67 -0.09 -14.95
C LEU A 271 -4.46 0.14 -13.45
N ASP A 272 -3.86 1.25 -13.04
CA ASP A 272 -3.65 1.58 -11.63
C ASP A 272 -4.96 1.88 -10.88
N ILE A 273 -5.95 2.43 -11.58
CA ILE A 273 -7.29 2.68 -11.02
C ILE A 273 -8.04 1.38 -10.83
N ILE A 274 -8.06 0.50 -11.85
CA ILE A 274 -8.89 -0.73 -11.80
C ILE A 274 -8.23 -1.89 -11.07
N GLU A 275 -6.92 -1.79 -10.76
CA GLU A 275 -6.24 -2.80 -9.97
C GLU A 275 -6.94 -2.95 -8.60
N PRO A 276 -7.37 -4.17 -8.25
CA PRO A 276 -7.99 -4.40 -6.96
C PRO A 276 -6.95 -4.25 -5.83
N PRO A 277 -7.39 -3.98 -4.59
CA PRO A 277 -6.52 -4.01 -3.43
C PRO A 277 -5.78 -5.35 -3.35
N LYS A 278 -4.51 -5.31 -2.94
CA LYS A 278 -3.72 -6.54 -2.75
C LYS A 278 -4.37 -7.38 -1.66
N VAL A 279 -4.82 -8.57 -2.01
CA VAL A 279 -5.33 -9.54 -1.05
C VAL A 279 -4.15 -10.09 -0.25
N LYS A 280 -4.21 -9.99 1.08
CA LYS A 280 -3.26 -10.71 1.95
C LYS A 280 -3.48 -12.21 1.76
N VAL A 281 -2.47 -12.90 1.27
CA VAL A 281 -2.44 -14.37 1.16
C VAL A 281 -1.40 -14.92 2.12
N ALA A 282 -1.54 -16.19 2.50
CA ALA A 282 -0.57 -16.85 3.35
C ALA A 282 0.82 -16.90 2.70
N ASP A 283 1.87 -16.99 3.52
CA ASP A 283 3.25 -17.00 3.04
C ASP A 283 3.51 -18.05 1.96
N GLY A 284 4.19 -17.63 0.90
CA GLY A 284 4.51 -18.45 -0.27
C GLY A 284 3.38 -18.56 -1.30
N GLN A 285 2.20 -18.00 -1.05
CA GLN A 285 1.15 -17.88 -2.07
C GLN A 285 1.30 -16.58 -2.85
N ILE A 286 1.12 -16.66 -4.17
CA ILE A 286 1.05 -15.49 -5.05
C ILE A 286 -0.43 -15.06 -5.07
N PRO A 287 -0.78 -13.82 -4.69
CA PRO A 287 -2.14 -13.33 -4.82
C PRO A 287 -2.61 -13.50 -6.27
N PRO A 288 -3.85 -13.99 -6.49
CA PRO A 288 -4.36 -14.12 -7.84
C PRO A 288 -4.44 -12.74 -8.51
N ASP A 289 -3.86 -12.61 -9.69
CA ASP A 289 -4.02 -11.41 -10.51
C ASP A 289 -5.47 -11.30 -10.99
N ASP A 290 -5.98 -10.06 -11.06
CA ASP A 290 -7.24 -9.81 -11.76
C ASP A 290 -7.08 -10.20 -13.26
N PRO A 291 -7.94 -11.09 -13.79
CA PRO A 291 -7.78 -11.62 -15.14
C PRO A 291 -7.92 -10.54 -16.23
N VAL A 292 -8.71 -9.49 -15.98
CA VAL A 292 -8.87 -8.37 -16.91
C VAL A 292 -7.59 -7.53 -16.89
N VAL A 293 -7.12 -7.11 -15.72
CA VAL A 293 -5.88 -6.35 -15.56
C VAL A 293 -4.69 -7.10 -16.17
N ALA A 294 -4.54 -8.39 -15.86
CA ALA A 294 -3.48 -9.23 -16.42
C ALA A 294 -3.54 -9.32 -17.94
N SER A 295 -4.74 -9.49 -18.51
CA SER A 295 -4.95 -9.50 -19.96
C SER A 295 -4.52 -8.19 -20.62
N TYR A 296 -4.95 -7.05 -20.08
CA TYR A 296 -4.62 -5.73 -20.61
C TYR A 296 -3.13 -5.37 -20.40
N ARG A 297 -2.50 -5.78 -19.30
CA ARG A 297 -1.03 -5.66 -19.14
C ARG A 297 -0.27 -6.40 -20.24
N ARG A 298 -0.68 -7.63 -20.57
CA ARG A 298 -0.09 -8.41 -21.67
C ARG A 298 -0.27 -7.76 -23.03
N ARG A 299 -1.47 -7.22 -23.31
CA ARG A 299 -1.76 -6.51 -24.57
C ARG A 299 -0.87 -5.27 -24.75
N LEU A 300 -0.72 -4.46 -23.69
CA LEU A 300 0.17 -3.31 -23.71
C LEU A 300 1.63 -3.72 -23.97
N SER A 301 2.12 -4.72 -23.23
CA SER A 301 3.49 -5.23 -23.39
C SER A 301 3.77 -5.68 -24.83
N SER A 302 2.85 -6.44 -25.42
CA SER A 302 2.95 -6.89 -26.82
C SER A 302 3.13 -5.73 -27.80
N ILE A 303 2.31 -4.67 -27.69
CA ILE A 303 2.34 -3.52 -28.59
C ILE A 303 3.57 -2.63 -28.36
N VAL A 304 4.02 -2.48 -27.11
CA VAL A 304 5.18 -1.66 -26.80
C VAL A 304 6.47 -2.31 -27.33
N LEU A 305 6.58 -3.64 -27.21
CA LEU A 305 7.76 -4.41 -27.60
C LEU A 305 7.83 -4.76 -29.10
N SER A 306 6.71 -4.75 -29.84
CA SER A 306 6.65 -5.02 -31.29
C SER A 306 7.17 -3.87 -32.13
#